data_AF-A0A7V9HK51-F1
#
_entry.id   AF-A0A7V9HK51-F1
#
_cell.length_a   1.000
_cell.length_b   1.000
_cell.length_c   1.000
_cell.angle_alpha   90.00
_cell.angle_beta   90.00
_cell.angle_gamma   90.00
#
_symmetry.space_group_name_H-M   'P 1'
#
loop_
_entity.id
_entity.type
_entity.pdbx_description
1 polymer ?
#
loop_
_entity_poly.entity_id
_entity_poly.type
_entity_poly.pdbx_seq_one_letter_code
_entity_poly.pdbx_strand_id
1 'polypeptide(L)'
;MPDAAPAAAPGAHRDVGIDQGNYQAPQVTLPKGGGAVRGIGEKFSINPLNGTASLTVPIPVSPARSGFGPQLMLSYDSGAGNGPFGVGWSLGLPNITRKTDKGLPTYDDAGESDEFILSGAEDLVPVAMSPPAPDRE
;
A
#
# COMPACT_ATOMS: atom_id res chain seq x y z
N MET A 1 -72.43 6.30 2.46
CA MET A 1 -72.64 6.73 3.86
C MET A 1 -73.59 5.72 4.48
N PRO A 2 -73.25 5.04 5.59
CA PRO A 2 -72.26 5.36 6.62
C PRO A 2 -70.93 4.61 6.40
N ASP A 3 -69.76 5.24 6.50
CA ASP A 3 -69.05 5.73 7.69
C ASP A 3 -68.65 4.61 8.67
N ALA A 4 -67.40 4.17 8.54
CA ALA A 4 -66.67 3.38 9.51
C ALA A 4 -65.23 3.93 9.55
N ALA A 5 -64.91 4.59 10.64
CA ALA A 5 -63.62 5.20 10.93
C ALA A 5 -62.45 4.19 10.85
N PRO A 6 -61.22 4.62 10.51
CA PRO A 6 -60.06 3.76 10.59
C PRO A 6 -59.61 3.62 12.05
N ALA A 7 -59.49 2.38 12.51
CA ALA A 7 -58.87 2.02 13.78
C ALA A 7 -57.36 2.33 13.73
N ALA A 8 -56.89 3.11 14.71
CA ALA A 8 -55.48 3.34 14.96
C ALA A 8 -54.89 2.20 15.80
N ALA A 9 -53.76 1.64 15.38
CA ALA A 9 -52.74 0.97 16.20
C ALA A 9 -51.51 0.65 15.32
N PRO A 10 -50.33 0.34 15.89
CA PRO A 10 -49.58 1.05 16.92
C PRO A 10 -48.19 1.46 16.38
N GLY A 11 -47.45 2.24 17.18
CA GLY A 11 -46.14 2.78 16.82
C GLY A 11 -45.02 1.76 16.57
N ALA A 12 -44.03 2.26 15.84
CA ALA A 12 -42.61 1.96 15.89
C ALA A 12 -42.13 0.51 15.70
N HIS A 13 -41.56 0.24 14.54
CA HIS A 13 -40.21 -0.32 14.49
C HIS A 13 -39.38 0.63 13.61
N ARG A 14 -38.43 1.34 14.22
CA ARG A 14 -37.40 2.02 13.45
C ARG A 14 -36.63 0.90 12.76
N ASP A 15 -36.81 0.74 11.45
CA ASP A 15 -35.91 -0.06 10.63
C ASP A 15 -34.53 0.58 10.76
N VAL A 16 -33.75 0.06 11.71
CA VAL A 16 -32.30 0.21 11.70
C VAL A 16 -31.89 -0.53 10.43
N GLY A 17 -31.64 0.23 9.37
CA GLY A 17 -31.03 -0.28 8.15
C GLY A 17 -29.73 -0.96 8.55
N ILE A 18 -29.80 -2.27 8.70
CA ILE A 18 -28.64 -3.14 8.74
C ILE A 18 -28.02 -3.00 7.36
N ASP A 19 -26.95 -2.20 7.31
CA ASP A 19 -26.03 -2.16 6.18
C ASP A 19 -25.65 -3.61 5.89
N GLN A 20 -26.23 -4.17 4.83
CA GLN A 20 -25.94 -5.51 4.37
C GLN A 20 -24.58 -5.50 3.69
N GLY A 21 -23.53 -5.23 4.47
CA GLY A 21 -22.17 -5.56 4.11
C GLY A 21 -22.14 -7.04 3.78
N ASN A 22 -21.57 -7.38 2.63
CA ASN A 22 -21.51 -8.74 2.10
C ASN A 22 -20.57 -9.63 2.96
N TYR A 23 -21.02 -9.99 4.17
CA TYR A 23 -20.31 -10.87 5.08
C TYR A 23 -20.63 -12.33 4.72
N GLN A 24 -19.73 -12.96 3.96
CA GLN A 24 -19.81 -14.38 3.66
C GLN A 24 -19.17 -15.19 4.79
N ALA A 25 -19.91 -16.19 5.32
CA ALA A 25 -19.37 -17.12 6.30
C ALA A 25 -18.26 -17.99 5.68
N PRO A 26 -17.13 -18.21 6.36
CA PRO A 26 -16.02 -19.00 5.81
C PRO A 26 -16.48 -20.44 5.55
N GLN A 27 -16.25 -20.93 4.34
CA GLN A 27 -16.53 -22.30 3.93
C GLN A 27 -15.23 -23.11 3.89
N VAL A 28 -15.22 -24.33 4.44
CA VAL A 28 -14.07 -25.24 4.36
C VAL A 28 -14.26 -26.19 3.19
N THR A 29 -13.50 -25.99 2.12
CA THR A 29 -13.54 -26.83 0.91
C THR A 29 -12.13 -27.26 0.51
N LEU A 30 -12.00 -28.46 -0.07
CA LEU A 30 -10.71 -28.88 -0.63
C LEU A 30 -10.36 -28.06 -1.88
N PRO A 31 -9.06 -27.78 -2.10
CA PRO A 31 -8.61 -27.18 -3.34
C PRO A 31 -8.93 -28.11 -4.51
N LYS A 32 -9.63 -27.59 -5.52
CA LYS A 32 -9.85 -28.32 -6.77
C LYS A 32 -8.53 -28.36 -7.55
N GLY A 33 -8.11 -29.55 -7.97
CA GLY A 33 -6.90 -29.72 -8.78
C GLY A 33 -7.00 -28.97 -10.11
N GLY A 34 -5.86 -28.49 -10.61
CA GLY A 34 -5.71 -27.85 -11.92
C GLY A 34 -4.83 -28.67 -12.87
N GLY A 35 -4.63 -28.17 -14.10
CA GLY A 35 -3.76 -28.77 -15.13
C GLY A 35 -3.03 -27.77 -16.02
N ALA A 36 -3.07 -26.48 -15.68
CA ALA A 36 -2.40 -25.42 -16.45
C ALA A 36 -1.01 -25.13 -15.86
N VAL A 37 0.02 -25.14 -16.71
CA VAL A 37 1.35 -24.62 -16.37
C VAL A 37 1.34 -23.12 -16.63
N ARG A 38 1.74 -22.34 -15.62
CA ARG A 38 1.87 -20.87 -15.71
C ARG A 38 3.30 -20.49 -15.36
N GLY A 39 3.77 -19.37 -15.91
CA GLY A 39 5.04 -18.75 -15.53
C GLY A 39 5.02 -18.24 -14.09
N ILE A 40 6.09 -17.55 -13.71
CA ILE A 40 6.27 -17.02 -12.35
C ILE A 40 5.59 -15.66 -12.15
N GLY A 41 4.85 -15.17 -13.14
CA GLY A 41 4.16 -13.87 -13.09
C GLY A 41 5.06 -12.71 -13.50
N GLU A 42 6.14 -13.01 -14.22
CA GLU A 42 7.10 -12.05 -14.72
C GLU A 42 6.46 -11.07 -15.72
N LYS A 43 6.93 -9.81 -15.69
CA LYS A 43 6.50 -8.75 -16.62
C LYS A 43 7.71 -8.05 -17.20
N PHE A 44 7.78 -7.99 -18.53
CA PHE A 44 8.80 -7.25 -19.25
C PHE A 44 8.21 -5.98 -19.85
N SER A 45 8.95 -4.89 -19.81
CA SER A 45 8.60 -3.61 -20.43
C SER A 45 9.86 -2.85 -20.87
N ILE A 46 9.69 -1.90 -21.78
CA ILE A 46 10.75 -0.99 -22.20
C ILE A 46 10.29 0.42 -21.82
N ASN A 47 11.16 1.18 -21.17
CA ASN A 47 10.89 2.58 -20.89
C ASN A 47 11.14 3.41 -22.17
N PRO A 48 10.10 4.04 -22.76
CA PRO A 48 10.23 4.74 -24.03
C PRO A 48 11.01 6.06 -23.93
N LEU A 49 11.18 6.63 -22.73
CA LEU A 49 11.88 7.92 -22.55
C LEU A 49 13.40 7.77 -22.57
N ASN A 50 13.93 6.71 -21.97
CA ASN A 50 15.37 6.49 -21.80
C ASN A 50 15.87 5.22 -22.51
N GLY A 51 14.98 4.42 -23.10
CA GLY A 51 15.30 3.19 -23.81
C GLY A 51 15.74 2.02 -22.91
N THR A 52 15.57 2.10 -21.59
CA THR A 52 15.97 1.02 -20.69
C THR A 52 14.97 -0.13 -20.73
N ALA A 53 15.49 -1.35 -20.58
CA ALA A 53 14.68 -2.55 -20.42
C ALA A 53 14.38 -2.75 -18.93
N SER A 54 13.11 -3.01 -18.61
CA SER A 54 12.66 -3.27 -17.25
C SER A 54 11.99 -4.65 -17.16
N LEU A 55 12.35 -5.42 -16.15
CA LEU A 55 11.76 -6.74 -15.87
C LEU A 55 11.36 -6.82 -14.40
N THR A 56 10.16 -7.33 -14.14
CA THR A 56 9.62 -7.46 -12.80
C THR A 56 9.25 -8.90 -12.52
N VAL A 57 9.74 -9.46 -11.42
CA VAL A 57 9.43 -10.82 -10.98
C VAL A 57 8.85 -10.78 -9.56
N PRO A 58 7.57 -11.14 -9.35
CA PRO A 58 6.98 -11.16 -8.02
C PRO A 58 7.59 -12.30 -7.20
N ILE A 59 7.86 -12.05 -5.91
CA ILE A 59 8.33 -13.08 -4.98
C ILE A 59 7.10 -13.57 -4.20
N PRO A 60 6.62 -14.81 -4.47
CA PRO A 60 5.44 -15.31 -3.80
C PRO A 60 5.74 -15.57 -2.32
N VAL A 61 5.00 -14.88 -1.45
CA VAL A 61 4.97 -15.15 -0.01
C VAL A 61 3.61 -15.71 0.37
N SER A 62 3.59 -16.62 1.34
CA SER A 62 2.33 -17.16 1.86
C SER A 62 1.45 -16.03 2.42
N PRO A 63 0.15 -15.98 2.09
CA PRO A 63 -0.75 -14.98 2.66
C PRO A 63 -0.78 -15.08 4.19
N ALA A 64 -0.51 -13.97 4.84
CA ALA A 64 -0.66 -13.84 6.29
C ALA A 64 -2.11 -13.52 6.67
N ARG A 65 -2.37 -13.36 7.97
CA ARG A 65 -3.72 -13.06 8.49
C ARG A 65 -4.26 -11.79 7.82
N SER A 66 -5.49 -11.88 7.31
CA SER A 66 -6.14 -10.77 6.60
C SER A 66 -5.34 -10.22 5.42
N GLY A 67 -4.43 -11.00 4.83
CA GLY A 67 -3.59 -10.56 3.71
C GLY A 67 -2.48 -9.58 4.10
N PHE A 68 -2.21 -9.38 5.40
CA PHE A 68 -1.18 -8.48 5.89
C PHE A 68 0.21 -9.14 5.80
N GLY A 69 0.82 -9.07 4.62
CA GLY A 69 2.16 -9.59 4.36
C GLY A 69 2.98 -8.65 3.47
N PRO A 70 4.29 -8.85 3.40
CA PRO A 70 5.14 -8.04 2.54
C PRO A 70 4.83 -8.34 1.08
N GLN A 71 4.67 -7.29 0.29
CA GLN A 71 4.61 -7.42 -1.17
C GLN A 71 6.04 -7.25 -1.70
N LEU A 72 6.64 -8.37 -2.10
CA LEU A 72 8.03 -8.41 -2.55
C LEU A 72 8.10 -8.61 -4.06
N MET A 73 9.00 -7.87 -4.69
CA MET A 73 9.13 -7.80 -6.13
C MET A 73 10.57 -7.53 -6.50
N LEU A 74 11.16 -8.45 -7.26
CA LEU A 74 12.49 -8.27 -7.81
C LEU A 74 12.37 -7.48 -9.12
N SER A 75 13.03 -6.32 -9.17
CA SER A 75 12.96 -5.38 -10.29
C SER A 75 14.32 -5.26 -10.95
N TYR A 76 14.33 -5.42 -12.27
CA TYR A 76 15.47 -5.20 -13.14
C TYR A 76 15.30 -3.90 -13.91
N ASP A 77 16.36 -3.11 -14.00
CA ASP A 77 16.50 -2.00 -14.95
C ASP A 77 17.90 -2.10 -15.60
N SER A 78 17.97 -2.14 -16.92
CA SER A 78 19.24 -2.26 -17.65
C SER A 78 20.20 -1.07 -17.44
N GLY A 79 19.67 0.08 -17.01
CA GLY A 79 20.44 1.28 -16.65
C GLY A 79 20.80 1.37 -15.17
N ALA A 80 20.33 0.45 -14.32
CA ALA A 80 20.64 0.46 -12.90
C ALA A 80 22.03 -0.14 -12.61
N GLY A 81 22.64 0.34 -11.52
CA GLY A 81 23.98 -0.05 -11.09
C GLY A 81 24.05 -1.44 -10.46
N ASN A 82 25.18 -1.71 -9.80
CA ASN A 82 25.37 -2.95 -9.06
C ASN A 82 24.68 -2.91 -7.69
N GLY A 83 24.15 -4.05 -7.27
CA GLY A 83 23.45 -4.21 -5.99
C GLY A 83 23.60 -5.62 -5.43
N PRO A 84 22.98 -5.90 -4.27
CA PRO A 84 23.07 -7.20 -3.61
C PRO A 84 22.48 -8.36 -4.43
N PHE A 85 21.63 -8.06 -5.41
CA PHE A 85 21.01 -9.05 -6.30
C PHE A 85 21.67 -9.11 -7.68
N GLY A 86 22.81 -8.44 -7.85
CA GLY A 86 23.54 -8.31 -9.12
C GLY A 86 23.26 -6.99 -9.83
N VAL A 87 23.92 -6.81 -10.98
CA VAL A 87 23.82 -5.59 -11.78
C VAL A 87 22.43 -5.45 -12.39
N GLY A 88 21.85 -4.26 -12.25
CA GLY A 88 20.51 -3.93 -12.74
C GLY A 88 19.37 -4.44 -11.86
N TRP A 89 19.64 -5.33 -10.90
CA TRP A 89 18.63 -5.96 -10.05
C TRP A 89 18.50 -5.26 -8.69
N SER A 90 17.25 -5.07 -8.26
CA SER A 90 16.91 -4.45 -6.98
C SER A 90 15.67 -5.07 -6.37
N LEU A 91 15.54 -4.97 -5.05
CA LEU A 91 14.34 -5.33 -4.29
C LEU A 91 13.72 -4.05 -3.77
N GLY A 92 12.52 -3.71 -4.24
CA GLY A 92 11.83 -2.48 -3.84
C GLY A 92 11.28 -2.59 -2.43
N LEU A 93 12.06 -2.17 -1.43
CA LEU A 93 11.64 -2.07 -0.04
C LEU A 93 11.49 -0.59 0.36
N PRO A 94 10.40 -0.22 1.07
CA PRO A 94 10.27 1.11 1.65
C PRO A 94 11.46 1.41 2.56
N ASN A 95 12.10 2.55 2.36
CA ASN A 95 13.27 2.97 3.14
C ASN A 95 13.28 4.50 3.29
N ILE A 96 13.97 4.98 4.32
CA ILE A 96 14.30 6.39 4.50
C ILE A 96 15.82 6.51 4.47
N THR A 97 16.35 7.39 3.63
CA THR A 97 17.79 7.62 3.49
C THR A 97 18.12 9.09 3.65
N ARG A 98 19.35 9.41 4.07
CA ARG A 98 19.86 10.80 4.00
C ARG A 98 20.22 11.10 2.54
N LYS A 99 19.88 12.29 2.09
CA LYS A 99 20.15 12.77 0.75
C LYS A 99 21.64 13.05 0.55
N THR A 100 22.18 12.61 -0.58
CA THR A 100 23.62 12.71 -0.89
C THR A 100 23.92 13.40 -2.22
N ASP A 101 22.90 13.86 -2.95
CA ASP A 101 23.04 14.46 -4.28
C ASP A 101 23.62 15.89 -4.24
N LYS A 102 23.37 16.65 -3.17
CA LYS A 102 23.84 18.03 -2.96
C LYS A 102 25.07 18.13 -2.04
N GLY A 103 25.59 17.02 -1.54
CA GLY A 103 26.70 17.00 -0.60
C GLY A 103 26.67 15.79 0.33
N LEU A 104 27.68 15.69 1.19
CA LEU A 104 27.72 14.64 2.21
C LEU A 104 26.89 15.06 3.44
N PRO A 105 26.03 14.17 3.98
CA PRO A 105 25.33 14.41 5.23
C PRO A 105 26.32 14.68 6.36
N THR A 106 26.04 15.70 7.19
CA THR A 106 26.91 16.07 8.32
C THR A 106 26.51 15.37 9.61
N TYR A 107 25.35 14.72 9.64
CA TYR A 107 24.82 14.02 10.83
C TYR A 107 24.64 14.94 12.05
N ASP A 108 24.45 16.24 11.83
CA ASP A 108 24.08 17.18 12.88
C ASP A 108 22.55 17.20 13.03
N ASP A 109 22.05 16.18 13.73
CA ASP A 109 20.61 16.00 13.94
C ASP A 109 20.01 17.09 14.86
N ALA A 110 20.83 17.76 15.67
CA ALA A 110 20.37 18.86 16.52
C ALA A 110 20.14 20.15 15.73
N GLY A 111 20.93 20.36 14.67
CA GLY A 111 20.78 21.49 13.75
C GLY A 111 19.81 21.23 12.59
N GLU A 112 19.19 20.05 12.51
CA GLU A 112 18.36 19.61 11.37
C GLU A 112 19.06 19.83 10.02
N SER A 113 20.37 19.52 9.95
CA SER A 113 21.22 19.90 8.82
C SER A 113 21.01 19.09 7.54
N ASP A 114 20.45 17.89 7.65
CA ASP A 114 20.39 16.91 6.57
C ASP A 114 18.96 16.72 6.03
N GLU A 115 18.82 16.67 4.70
CA GLU A 115 17.57 16.31 4.01
C GLU A 115 17.41 14.77 3.99
N PHE A 116 16.18 14.28 4.16
CA PHE A 116 15.84 12.85 4.07
C PHE A 116 14.99 12.56 2.84
N ILE A 117 15.14 11.36 2.26
CA ILE A 117 14.40 10.90 1.08
C ILE A 117 13.57 9.67 1.45
N LEU A 118 12.30 9.65 1.03
CA LEU A 118 11.43 8.49 1.13
C LEU A 118 11.55 7.62 -0.13
N SER A 119 12.04 6.40 0.05
CA SER A 119 12.16 5.36 -0.99
C SER A 119 12.84 5.83 -2.27
N GLY A 120 13.78 6.78 -2.16
CA GLY A 120 14.53 7.34 -3.28
C GLY A 120 13.73 8.27 -4.21
N ALA A 121 12.48 8.63 -3.87
CA ALA A 121 11.59 9.38 -4.76
C ALA A 121 11.36 10.83 -4.31
N GLU A 122 11.06 11.06 -3.03
CA GLU A 122 10.61 12.37 -2.55
C GLU A 122 11.39 12.85 -1.32
N ASP A 123 11.68 14.15 -1.29
CA ASP A 123 12.29 14.83 -0.15
C ASP A 123 11.27 14.98 0.99
N LEU A 124 11.67 14.60 2.20
CA LEU A 124 10.87 14.75 3.41
C LEU A 124 11.10 16.15 4.00
N VAL A 125 10.01 16.82 4.35
CA VAL A 125 10.00 18.12 5.01
C VAL A 125 9.34 18.03 6.39
N PRO A 126 9.81 18.77 7.39
CA PRO A 126 9.16 18.83 8.69
C PRO A 126 7.73 19.35 8.59
N VAL A 127 6.79 18.69 9.24
CA VAL A 127 5.43 19.20 9.40
C VAL A 127 5.39 20.05 10.66
N ALA A 128 5.11 21.35 10.51
CA ALA A 128 4.90 22.23 11.65
C ALA A 128 3.64 21.79 12.41
N MET A 129 3.79 21.32 13.66
CA MET A 129 2.64 21.18 14.55
C MET A 129 2.12 22.57 14.89
N SER A 130 0.87 22.86 14.53
CA SER A 130 0.18 24.01 15.11
C SER A 130 0.07 23.78 16.63
N PRO A 131 0.44 24.75 17.48
CA PRO A 131 0.29 24.59 18.91
C PRO A 131 -1.18 24.33 19.26
N PRO A 132 -1.48 23.44 20.22
CA PRO A 132 -2.86 23.20 20.64
C PRO A 132 -3.51 24.52 21.03
N ALA A 133 -4.75 24.73 20.58
CA ALA A 133 -5.51 25.93 20.90
C ALA A 133 -5.55 26.11 22.42
N PRO A 134 -5.36 27.33 22.95
CA PRO A 134 -5.42 27.55 24.39
C PRO A 134 -6.79 27.14 24.90
N ASP A 135 -6.80 26.32 25.94
CA ASP A 135 -8.01 25.93 26.66
C ASP A 135 -8.74 27.21 27.08
N ARG A 136 -10.00 27.36 26.65
CA ARG A 136 -10.84 28.48 27.12
C ARG A 136 -11.34 28.11 28.52
N GLU A 137 -10.85 28.83 29.52
CA GLU A 137 -11.36 28.84 30.90
C GLU A 137 -12.84 29.22 30.96
#